data_AF-A0A7V9SQU4-F1
#
_entry.id   AF-A0A7V9SQU4-F1
#
_cell.length_a   1.000
_cell.length_b   1.000
_cell.length_c   1.000
_cell.angle_alpha   90.00
_cell.angle_beta   90.00
_cell.angle_gamma   90.00
#
_symmetry.space_group_name_H-M   'P 1'
#
loop_
_entity.id
_entity.type
_entity.pdbx_description
1 polymer ?
#
loop_
_entity_poly.entity_id
_entity_poly.type
_entity_poly.pdbx_seq_one_letter_code
_entity_poly.pdbx_strand_id
1 'polypeptide(L)' 'MSSENFEFTEADLVTVGTVGAPGRRVFLLQAVAGHTVATLKVEKQQVAALSEALLERLQDLAVTA' A
#
# COMPACT_ATOMS: atom_id res chain seq x y z
N MET A 1 9.22 3.83 19.79
CA MET A 1 8.73 2.83 18.82
C MET A 1 9.76 2.76 17.71
N SER A 2 10.35 1.59 17.47
CA SER A 2 11.22 1.37 16.32
C SER A 2 10.35 1.34 15.07
N SER A 3 10.61 2.23 14.10
CA SER A 3 10.01 2.12 12.79
C SER A 3 10.67 0.92 12.08
N GLU A 4 9.91 -0.14 11.85
CA GLU A 4 10.35 -1.21 10.97
C GLU A 4 10.34 -0.69 9.53
N ASN A 5 11.47 -0.83 8.84
CA ASN A 5 11.61 -0.48 7.43
C ASN A 5 11.54 -1.77 6.61
N PHE A 6 10.74 -1.75 5.54
CA PHE A 6 10.64 -2.86 4.60
C PHE A 6 11.15 -2.39 3.25
N GLU A 7 12.16 -3.09 2.73
CA GLU A 7 12.75 -2.78 1.43
C GLU A 7 12.54 -3.96 0.49
N PHE A 8 11.82 -3.69 -0.61
CA PHE A 8 11.56 -4.65 -1.68
C PHE A 8 12.03 -4.05 -2.98
N THR A 9 12.97 -4.70 -3.67
CA THR A 9 13.42 -4.26 -5.00
C THR A 9 12.33 -4.52 -6.04
N GLU A 10 11.65 -5.65 -5.93
CA GLU A 10 10.48 -6.01 -6.74
C GLU A 10 9.44 -6.65 -5.83
N ALA A 11 8.20 -6.19 -5.90
CA ALA A 11 7.07 -6.77 -5.19
C ALA A 11 6.14 -7.44 -6.21
N ASP A 12 5.74 -8.67 -5.92
CA ASP A 12 4.77 -9.42 -6.74
C ASP A 12 3.37 -8.80 -6.63
N LEU A 13 3.07 -8.23 -5.45
CA LEU A 13 1.79 -7.59 -5.16
C LEU A 13 1.96 -6.46 -4.15
N VAL A 14 1.29 -5.34 -4.41
CA VAL A 14 1.01 -4.31 -3.41
C VAL A 14 -0.49 -4.07 -3.39
N THR A 15 -1.12 -4.20 -2.22
CA THR A 15 -2.58 -4.11 -2.10
C THR A 15 -3.01 -3.45 -0.80
N VAL A 16 -4.25 -2.97 -0.77
CA VAL A 16 -4.87 -2.41 0.42
C VAL A 16 -6.11 -3.22 0.79
N GLY A 17 -6.15 -3.66 2.04
CA GLY A 17 -7.27 -4.38 2.63
C GLY A 17 -7.86 -3.66 3.84
N THR A 18 -9.04 -4.11 4.27
CA THR A 18 -9.62 -3.67 5.54
C THR A 18 -10.21 -4.83 6.30
N VAL A 19 -10.13 -4.77 7.63
CA VAL A 19 -10.73 -5.77 8.54
C VAL A 19 -11.68 -5.07 9.50
N GLY A 20 -12.83 -5.69 9.77
CA GLY A 20 -13.84 -5.20 10.70
C GLY A 20 -15.06 -4.54 10.05
N ALA A 21 -16.05 -4.23 10.89
CA ALA A 21 -17.31 -3.63 10.43
C ALA A 21 -17.12 -2.16 9.97
N PRO A 22 -17.98 -1.65 9.06
CA PRO A 22 -18.01 -0.23 8.73
C PRO A 22 -18.01 0.67 9.98
N GLY A 23 -17.23 1.76 9.96
CA GLY A 23 -17.04 2.66 11.10
C GLY A 23 -16.01 2.20 12.14
N ARG A 24 -15.58 0.93 12.11
CA ARG A 24 -14.52 0.36 12.99
C ARG A 24 -13.49 -0.43 12.19
N ARG A 25 -13.23 -0.02 10.95
CA ARG A 25 -12.28 -0.69 10.07
C ARG A 25 -10.86 -0.34 10.45
N VAL A 26 -10.00 -1.36 10.48
CA VAL A 26 -8.55 -1.19 10.41
C VAL A 26 -8.16 -1.30 8.94
N PHE A 27 -7.37 -0.33 8.46
CA PHE A 27 -6.84 -0.33 7.11
C PHE A 27 -5.42 -0.89 7.11
N LEU A 28 -5.12 -1.74 6.13
CA LEU A 28 -3.88 -2.47 6.01
C LEU A 28 -3.31 -2.28 4.61
N LEU A 29 -2.06 -1.82 4.52
CA LEU A 29 -1.27 -1.86 3.29
C LEU A 29 -0.39 -3.10 3.35
N GLN A 30 -0.46 -3.94 2.32
CA GLN A 30 0.30 -5.18 2.24
C GLN A 30 1.17 -5.21 0.99
N ALA A 31 2.41 -5.69 1.15
CA ALA A 31 3.31 -6.00 0.07
C ALA A 31 3.76 -7.46 0.17
N VAL A 32 3.80 -8.16 -0.96
CA VAL A 32 4.22 -9.56 -1.07
C VAL A 32 5.39 -9.66 -2.05
N ALA A 33 6.45 -10.36 -1.64
CA ALA A 33 7.60 -10.70 -2.47
C ALA A 33 8.06 -12.14 -2.14
N GLY A 34 7.74 -13.09 -3.02
CA GLY A 34 7.94 -14.52 -2.80
C GLY A 34 7.23 -15.01 -1.54
N HIS A 35 8.00 -15.42 -0.54
CA HIS A 35 7.49 -15.88 0.76
C HIS A 35 7.44 -14.79 1.83
N THR A 36 7.83 -13.55 1.50
CA THR A 36 7.84 -12.42 2.43
C THR A 36 6.56 -11.61 2.28
N VAL A 37 5.88 -11.36 3.40
CA VAL A 37 4.70 -10.49 3.47
C VAL A 37 4.95 -9.41 4.50
N ALA A 38 4.97 -8.15 4.06
CA ALA A 38 4.95 -6.99 4.95
C ALA A 38 3.52 -6.46 5.05
N THR A 39 3.06 -6.17 6.27
CA THR A 39 1.72 -5.61 6.51
C THR A 39 1.83 -4.41 7.43
N LEU A 40 1.41 -3.24 6.95
CA LEU A 40 1.41 -2.00 7.70
C LEU A 40 -0.03 -1.61 8.04
N LYS A 41 -0.27 -1.30 9.31
CA LYS A 41 -1.49 -0.60 9.71
C LYS A 41 -1.37 0.86 9.31
N VAL A 42 -2.36 1.35 8.60
CA VAL A 42 -2.38 2.70 8.02
C VAL A 42 -3.71 3.39 8.31
N GLU A 43 -3.73 4.72 8.23
CA GLU A 43 -4.96 5.48 8.30
C GLU A 43 -5.69 5.50 6.95
N LYS A 44 -7.03 5.57 6.99
CA LYS A 44 -7.85 5.64 5.76
C LYS A 44 -7.42 6.76 4.82
N GLN A 45 -7.12 7.93 5.37
CA GLN A 45 -6.74 9.10 4.58
C GLN A 45 -5.37 8.94 3.93
N GLN A 46 -4.44 8.24 4.59
CA GLN A 46 -3.11 7.96 4.03
C GLN A 46 -3.20 7.00 2.84
N VAL A 47 -4.03 5.96 2.94
CA VAL A 47 -4.31 5.04 1.83
C VAL A 47 -4.87 5.79 0.62
N ALA A 48 -5.83 6.70 0.86
CA ALA A 48 -6.47 7.46 -0.22
C ALA A 48 -5.43 8.34 -0.94
N ALA A 49 -4.67 9.14 -0.19
CA ALA A 49 -3.62 10.00 -0.73
C ALA A 49 -2.54 9.20 -1.47
N LEU A 50 -2.11 8.05 -0.94
CA LEU A 50 -1.14 7.18 -1.59
C LEU A 50 -1.68 6.64 -2.93
N SER A 51 -2.94 6.21 -2.96
CA SER A 51 -3.57 5.66 -4.17
C SER A 51 -3.69 6.72 -5.26
N GLU A 52 -4.07 7.94 -4.89
CA GLU A 52 -4.16 9.09 -5.81
C GLU A 52 -2.79 9.44 -6.38
N ALA A 53 -1.77 9.60 -5.52
CA ALA A 53 -0.42 9.91 -5.96
C ALA A 53 0.17 8.82 -6.87
N LEU A 54 -0.08 7.54 -6.57
CA LEU A 54 0.35 6.43 -7.43
C LEU A 54 -0.34 6.47 -8.79
N LEU A 55 -1.63 6.76 -8.83
CA LEU A 55 -2.38 6.84 -10.09
C LEU A 55 -1.85 7.96 -10.98
N GLU A 56 -1.59 9.15 -10.41
CA GLU A 56 -0.96 10.27 -11.14
C GLU A 56 0.40 9.87 -11.73
N ARG A 57 1.25 9.19 -10.94
CA ARG A 57 2.56 8.74 -11.41
C ARG A 57 2.47 7.69 -12.51
N LEU A 58 1.51 6.77 -12.41
CA LEU A 58 1.27 5.77 -13.45
C LEU A 58 0.77 6.42 -14.75
N GLN A 59 -0.03 7.49 -14.65
CA GLN A 59 -0.46 8.27 -15.81
C GLN A 59 0.72 8.96 -16.50
N ASP A 60 1.64 9.57 -15.74
CA ASP A 60 2.86 10.17 -16.32
C ASP A 60 3.69 9.16 -17.13
N LEU A 61 3.81 7.93 -16.63
CA LEU A 61 4.51 6.84 -17.31
C LEU A 61 3.77 6.36 -18.56
N ALA A 62 2.45 6.21 -18.47
CA ALA A 62 1.61 5.78 -19.60
C ALA A 62 1.59 6.80 -20.74
N VAL A 63 1.77 8.09 -20.44
CA VAL A 63 1.87 9.17 -21.44
C VAL A 63 3.22 9.15 -22.17
N THR A 64 4.23 8.49 -21.62
CA THR A 64 5.60 8.46 -22.16
C THR A 64 5.92 7.16 -22.93
N ALA A 65 4.96 6.24 -23.04
CA ALA A 65 5.10 4.94 -23.73
C ALA A 65 4.52 4.94 -25.16
#